data_AF-A0A7V4P8A0-F1
#
_entry.id   AF-A0A7V4P8A0-F1
#
_cell.length_a   1.000
_cell.length_b   1.000
_cell.length_c   1.000
_cell.angle_alpha   90.00
_cell.angle_beta   90.00
_cell.angle_gamma   90.00
#
_symmetry.space_group_name_H-M   'P 1'
#
loop_
_entity.id
_entity.type
_entity.pdbx_description
1 polymer ?
#
loop_
_entity_poly.entity_id
_entity_poly.type
_entity_poly.pdbx_seq_one_letter_code
_entity_poly.pdbx_strand_id
1 'polypeptide(L)'
;MYEQVERLDRVDGEIDSLQHRLAEIRTWTYAANRADWLENAETWRGRTREIEDRLSDALHQALMNRFVDRRTSALLKALNSEEEAPAEIGPAGEVLIGGHRVGHLEGLVFQAEAAGETLAGRALRGAALKSLRPVIERRLAIIAQAPDSDLAFDAGRRAVIHDSHPVAKLVAGADWHSPRLDLIGARDAAAEDREAALERLSRWFADHSRAQLPALHALRETLDGKGLRGAARGAAYQLLETGAAFDRRHAGPAFQLTHDDRAALAAAGIRTGRVAAWLPGLLKPAAATLALALRAVHSGRPAPAAPTQGSFPLKDHAWSDQMLHTAGYIRLGPRAVRADLAERLAGSLSQIRRGSETSAFAVPPELSALIGCPQADFPAILRALGLKPAEKDRETGAVKLWRFPARRDHGHDAHRRKGSTHGGKSGEGHPARPARLTPPPAGPFAVLADLMMIQPPQLPARPQRRRRRSRRQQAAPAPKAVS
;
A
#
# COMPACT_ATOMS: atom_id res chain seq x y z
N MET A 1 -32.05 65.58 4.92
CA MET A 1 -32.43 64.17 5.14
C MET A 1 -31.26 63.22 4.87
N TYR A 2 -30.61 63.31 3.70
CA TYR A 2 -29.48 62.45 3.33
C TYR A 2 -28.43 62.26 4.43
N GLU A 3 -27.86 63.35 4.93
CA GLU A 3 -26.79 63.32 5.94
C GLU A 3 -27.22 62.64 7.26
N GLN A 4 -28.49 62.79 7.66
CA GLN A 4 -29.02 62.19 8.89
C GLN A 4 -29.26 60.68 8.74
N VAL A 5 -29.77 60.25 7.58
CA VAL A 5 -30.04 58.84 7.28
C VAL A 5 -28.74 58.06 7.07
N GLU A 6 -27.79 58.61 6.30
CA GLU A 6 -26.50 57.96 6.02
C GLU A 6 -25.63 57.79 7.26
N ARG A 7 -25.74 58.69 8.25
CA ARG A 7 -25.01 58.54 9.52
C ARG A 7 -25.40 57.27 10.28
N LEU A 8 -26.61 56.77 10.07
CA LEU A 8 -27.15 55.56 10.71
C LEU A 8 -26.73 54.28 10.00
N ASP A 9 -26.20 54.37 8.78
CA ASP A 9 -25.73 53.23 7.99
C ASP A 9 -24.37 52.70 8.48
N ARG A 10 -24.35 52.27 9.73
CA ARG A 10 -23.15 51.80 10.44
C ARG A 10 -23.51 50.58 11.27
N VAL A 11 -22.97 49.43 10.86
CA VAL A 11 -23.21 48.13 11.49
C VAL A 11 -22.20 47.78 12.59
N ASP A 12 -21.26 48.67 12.88
CA ASP A 12 -20.25 48.54 13.92
C ASP A 12 -20.75 49.02 15.29
N GLY A 13 -20.39 48.31 16.37
CA GLY A 13 -20.67 48.71 17.74
C GLY A 13 -21.34 47.63 18.58
N GLU A 14 -21.57 47.94 19.86
CA GLU A 14 -22.26 47.04 20.78
C GLU A 14 -23.77 47.01 20.54
N ILE A 15 -24.46 46.02 21.11
CA ILE A 15 -25.91 45.81 20.97
C ILE A 15 -26.70 47.10 21.24
N ASP A 16 -26.34 47.84 22.29
CA ASP A 16 -27.06 49.07 22.66
C ASP A 16 -26.91 50.17 21.59
N SER A 17 -25.74 50.24 20.94
CA SER A 17 -25.48 51.16 19.83
C SER A 17 -26.28 50.78 18.57
N LEU A 18 -26.34 49.49 18.24
CA LEU A 18 -27.13 48.98 17.12
C LEU A 18 -28.63 49.15 17.36
N GLN A 19 -29.11 48.90 18.58
CA GLN A 19 -30.50 49.13 18.98
C GLN A 19 -30.89 50.60 18.86
N HIS A 20 -30.02 51.52 19.30
CA HIS A 20 -30.27 52.94 19.20
C HIS A 20 -30.38 53.40 17.73
N ARG A 21 -29.44 52.99 16.87
CA ARG A 21 -29.50 53.31 15.43
C ARG A 21 -30.71 52.69 14.73
N LEU A 22 -31.10 51.46 15.12
CA LEU A 22 -32.29 50.80 14.60
C LEU A 22 -33.59 51.55 14.99
N ALA A 23 -33.64 52.11 16.21
CA ALA A 23 -34.77 52.94 16.64
C ALA A 23 -34.82 54.28 15.87
N GLU A 24 -33.66 54.91 15.65
CA GLU A 24 -33.58 56.16 14.87
C GLU A 24 -33.97 55.92 13.41
N ILE A 25 -33.48 54.86 12.74
CA ILE A 25 -33.83 54.61 11.33
C ILE A 25 -35.31 54.28 11.16
N ARG A 26 -35.95 53.58 12.13
CA ARG A 26 -37.40 53.33 12.11
C ARG A 26 -38.22 54.61 12.14
N THR A 27 -37.74 55.62 12.85
CA THR A 27 -38.38 56.94 12.86
C THR A 27 -38.31 57.59 11.48
N TRP A 28 -37.17 57.46 10.79
CA TRP A 28 -37.01 57.92 9.41
C TRP A 28 -37.82 57.09 8.40
N THR A 29 -37.91 55.78 8.57
CA THR A 29 -38.77 54.90 7.75
C THR A 29 -40.25 55.29 7.89
N TYR A 30 -40.70 55.63 9.11
CA TYR A 30 -42.05 56.14 9.33
C TYR A 30 -42.28 57.47 8.60
N ALA A 31 -41.35 58.43 8.71
CA ALA A 31 -41.44 59.70 8.00
C ALA A 31 -41.42 59.51 6.47
N ALA A 32 -40.57 58.62 5.94
CA ALA A 32 -40.49 58.30 4.52
C ALA A 32 -41.77 57.67 3.95
N ASN A 33 -42.56 56.98 4.78
CA ASN A 33 -43.85 56.40 4.39
C ASN A 33 -45.00 57.42 4.31
N ARG A 34 -44.80 58.67 4.74
CA ARG A 34 -45.77 59.77 4.58
C ARG A 34 -45.48 60.53 3.28
N ALA A 35 -46.28 60.26 2.25
CA ALA A 35 -46.07 60.78 0.89
C ALA A 35 -46.17 62.31 0.77
N ASP A 36 -46.80 62.97 1.74
CA ASP A 36 -47.03 64.42 1.80
C ASP A 36 -45.96 65.18 2.62
N TRP A 37 -45.01 64.48 3.26
CA TRP A 37 -44.05 65.10 4.18
C TRP A 37 -42.67 65.34 3.56
N LEU A 38 -42.34 64.64 2.47
CA LEU A 38 -40.99 64.60 1.91
C LEU A 38 -41.01 64.61 0.38
N GLU A 39 -40.11 65.38 -0.21
CA GLU A 39 -39.77 65.27 -1.63
C GLU A 39 -39.05 63.93 -1.89
N ASN A 40 -39.37 63.27 -3.01
CA ASN A 40 -38.80 61.97 -3.41
C ASN A 40 -39.03 60.83 -2.40
N ALA A 41 -40.22 60.75 -1.79
CA ALA A 41 -40.57 59.76 -0.76
C ALA A 41 -40.33 58.29 -1.16
N GLU A 42 -40.46 57.92 -2.44
CA GLU A 42 -40.13 56.56 -2.91
C GLU A 42 -38.65 56.20 -2.73
N THR A 43 -37.76 57.11 -3.09
CA THR A 43 -36.32 56.92 -2.93
C THR A 43 -35.94 56.78 -1.46
N TRP A 44 -36.53 57.63 -0.60
CA TRP A 44 -36.28 57.57 0.84
C TRP A 44 -36.82 56.30 1.48
N ARG A 45 -38.00 55.81 1.08
CA ARG A 45 -38.54 54.52 1.55
C ARG A 45 -37.61 53.35 1.24
N GLY A 46 -37.04 53.34 0.03
CA GLY A 46 -36.06 52.32 -0.36
C GLY A 46 -34.81 52.37 0.52
N ARG A 47 -34.22 53.56 0.69
CA ARG A 47 -32.97 53.73 1.41
C ARG A 47 -33.09 53.45 2.91
N THR A 48 -34.13 53.94 3.58
CA THR A 48 -34.30 53.70 5.02
C THR A 48 -34.56 52.23 5.33
N ARG A 49 -35.29 51.53 4.45
CA ARG A 49 -35.52 50.08 4.57
C ARG A 49 -34.23 49.27 4.42
N GLU A 50 -33.38 49.61 3.45
CA GLU A 50 -32.09 48.94 3.26
C GLU A 50 -31.16 49.10 4.48
N ILE A 51 -31.16 50.28 5.11
CA ILE A 51 -30.39 50.54 6.33
C ILE A 51 -31.02 49.79 7.53
N GLU A 52 -32.35 49.76 7.64
CA GLU A 52 -33.06 49.01 8.67
C GLU A 52 -32.76 47.51 8.60
N ASP A 53 -32.82 46.91 7.40
CA ASP A 53 -32.53 45.50 7.19
C ASP A 53 -31.08 45.17 7.61
N ARG A 54 -30.10 45.98 7.20
CA ARG A 54 -28.69 45.79 7.58
C ARG A 54 -28.44 45.95 9.08
N LEU A 55 -29.05 46.94 9.73
CA LEU A 55 -28.95 47.14 11.18
C LEU A 55 -29.65 46.00 11.96
N SER A 56 -30.78 45.50 11.46
CA SER A 56 -31.50 44.37 12.04
C SER A 56 -30.67 43.08 11.97
N ASP A 57 -30.04 42.81 10.83
CA ASP A 57 -29.15 41.66 10.66
C ASP A 57 -27.91 41.76 11.56
N ALA A 58 -27.27 42.93 11.62
CA ALA A 58 -26.12 43.16 12.49
C ALA A 58 -26.48 43.00 13.97
N LEU A 59 -27.64 43.51 14.39
CA LEU A 59 -28.15 43.35 15.76
C LEU A 59 -28.43 41.86 16.06
N HIS A 60 -29.02 41.13 15.12
CA HIS A 60 -29.29 39.71 15.27
C HIS A 60 -28.00 38.91 15.45
N GLN A 61 -26.98 39.16 14.63
CA GLN A 61 -25.65 38.55 14.76
C GLN A 61 -24.99 38.90 16.10
N ALA A 62 -25.06 40.16 16.53
CA ALA A 62 -24.50 40.60 17.82
C ALA A 62 -25.19 39.92 19.02
N LEU A 63 -26.52 39.76 18.97
CA LEU A 63 -27.27 39.02 19.98
C LEU A 63 -26.88 37.54 20.02
N MET A 64 -26.79 36.88 18.85
CA MET A 64 -26.38 35.48 18.73
C MET A 64 -24.98 35.25 19.35
N ASN A 65 -24.03 36.13 19.03
CA ASN A 65 -22.67 36.08 19.55
C ASN A 65 -22.61 36.25 21.07
N ARG A 66 -23.43 37.16 21.66
CA ARG A 66 -23.47 37.38 23.12
C ARG A 66 -23.98 36.16 23.89
N PHE A 67 -24.91 35.39 23.34
CA PHE A 67 -25.38 34.14 23.97
C PHE A 67 -24.30 33.05 23.95
N VAL A 68 -23.57 32.94 22.84
CA VAL A 68 -22.42 32.03 22.73
C VAL A 68 -21.32 32.43 23.72
N ASP A 69 -21.01 33.72 23.81
CA ASP A 69 -19.92 34.22 24.66
C ASP A 69 -20.22 34.10 26.16
N ARG A 70 -21.48 34.32 26.58
CA ARG A 70 -21.91 34.06 27.97
C ARG A 70 -21.82 32.58 28.33
N ARG A 71 -22.27 31.69 27.44
CA ARG A 71 -22.17 30.24 27.63
C ARG A 71 -20.71 29.81 27.74
N THR A 72 -19.84 30.39 26.93
CA THR A 72 -18.42 30.04 26.94
C THR A 72 -17.68 30.63 28.13
N SER A 73 -18.04 31.84 28.57
CA SER A 73 -17.47 32.50 29.76
C SER A 73 -17.86 31.80 31.07
N ALA A 74 -19.11 31.36 31.20
CA ALA A 74 -19.55 30.56 32.36
C ALA A 74 -18.81 29.22 32.43
N LEU A 75 -18.57 28.61 31.27
CA LEU A 75 -17.87 27.34 31.15
C LEU A 75 -16.37 27.49 31.41
N LEU A 76 -15.70 28.53 30.90
CA LEU A 76 -14.31 28.85 31.23
C LEU A 76 -14.12 29.15 32.72
N LYS A 77 -15.09 29.81 33.36
CA LYS A 77 -15.05 30.07 34.80
C LYS A 77 -15.18 28.79 35.62
N ALA A 78 -16.00 27.83 35.20
CA ALA A 78 -16.11 26.50 35.81
C ALA A 78 -14.87 25.62 35.57
N LEU A 79 -14.13 25.86 34.48
CA LEU A 79 -12.88 25.17 34.17
C LEU A 79 -11.66 25.75 34.92
N ASN A 80 -11.70 27.02 35.29
CA ASN A 80 -10.60 27.72 35.98
C ASN A 80 -10.75 27.78 37.52
N SER A 81 -11.90 27.39 38.08
CA SER A 81 -12.02 27.15 39.52
C SER A 81 -11.22 25.91 39.89
N GLU A 82 -10.46 25.97 40.99
CA GLU A 82 -9.47 24.97 41.46
C GLU A 82 -10.00 23.54 41.72
N GLU A 83 -11.26 23.26 41.43
CA GLU A 83 -11.82 21.92 41.32
C GLU A 83 -11.98 21.56 39.84
N GLU A 84 -11.01 20.83 39.28
CA GLU A 84 -11.10 20.25 37.94
C GLU A 84 -12.36 19.38 37.86
N ALA A 85 -13.44 19.91 37.29
CA ALA A 85 -14.66 19.13 37.10
C ALA A 85 -14.32 17.87 36.27
N PRO A 86 -14.56 16.65 36.81
CA PRO A 86 -14.25 15.43 36.10
C PRO A 86 -15.10 15.34 34.83
N ALA A 87 -14.49 14.89 33.73
CA ALA A 87 -15.22 14.65 32.51
C ALA A 87 -16.15 13.45 32.71
N GLU A 88 -17.45 13.68 32.49
CA GLU A 88 -18.45 12.63 32.45
C GLU A 88 -18.58 12.14 31.01
N ILE A 89 -18.58 10.81 30.83
CA ILE A 89 -18.76 10.19 29.52
C ILE A 89 -20.09 9.45 29.55
N GLY A 90 -21.03 9.91 28.73
CA GLY A 90 -22.32 9.25 28.61
C GLY A 90 -22.26 7.98 27.74
N PRO A 91 -23.35 7.21 27.69
CA PRO A 91 -23.37 5.87 27.11
C PRO A 91 -23.11 5.83 25.60
N ALA A 92 -23.37 6.92 24.88
CA ALA A 92 -23.05 6.99 23.45
C ALA A 92 -21.59 7.42 23.22
N GLY A 93 -20.88 7.94 24.23
CA GLY A 93 -19.53 8.49 24.12
C GLY A 93 -19.49 10.02 24.17
N GLU A 94 -20.62 10.67 24.42
CA GLU A 94 -20.70 12.11 24.67
C GLU A 94 -19.86 12.50 25.89
N VAL A 95 -19.07 13.56 25.75
CA VAL A 95 -18.22 14.09 26.82
C VAL A 95 -18.87 15.34 27.38
N LEU A 96 -19.13 15.34 28.68
CA LEU A 96 -19.66 16.48 29.42
C LEU A 96 -18.65 16.97 30.46
N ILE A 97 -18.56 18.29 30.61
CA ILE A 97 -17.76 18.93 31.65
C ILE A 97 -18.63 19.97 32.33
N GLY A 98 -18.83 19.83 33.65
CA GLY A 98 -19.72 20.70 34.41
C GLY A 98 -21.17 20.72 33.86
N GLY A 99 -21.67 19.57 33.38
CA GLY A 99 -23.00 19.45 32.78
C GLY A 99 -23.14 19.98 31.35
N HIS A 100 -22.04 20.45 30.73
CA HIS A 100 -22.05 20.94 29.35
C HIS A 100 -21.38 19.95 28.41
N ARG A 101 -22.07 19.60 27.32
CA ARG A 101 -21.51 18.77 26.25
C ARG A 101 -20.38 19.52 25.52
N VAL A 102 -19.19 18.92 25.48
CA VAL A 102 -17.99 19.50 24.85
C VAL A 102 -17.54 18.73 23.60
N GLY A 103 -17.98 17.48 23.45
CA GLY A 103 -17.61 16.64 22.31
C GLY A 103 -18.01 15.18 22.47
N HIS A 104 -17.27 14.32 21.78
CA HIS A 104 -17.49 12.88 21.71
C HIS A 104 -16.17 12.12 21.75
N LEU A 105 -16.11 10.99 22.45
CA LEU A 105 -14.93 10.16 22.60
C LEU A 105 -15.14 8.79 21.95
N GLU A 106 -14.60 8.61 20.74
CA GLU A 106 -14.63 7.36 19.98
C GLU A 106 -13.32 6.59 20.20
N GLY A 107 -13.37 5.44 20.86
CA GLY A 107 -12.17 4.67 21.21
C GLY A 107 -11.19 5.49 22.06
N LEU A 108 -10.14 6.01 21.44
CA LEU A 108 -9.10 6.85 22.08
C LEU A 108 -9.02 8.27 21.46
N VAL A 109 -9.98 8.63 20.60
CA VAL A 109 -10.01 9.90 19.86
C VAL A 109 -11.15 10.77 20.37
N PHE A 110 -10.78 11.94 20.90
CA PHE A 110 -11.74 12.97 21.27
C PHE A 110 -12.04 13.87 20.06
N GLN A 111 -13.31 14.00 19.71
CA GLN A 111 -13.85 14.90 18.69
C GLN A 111 -14.64 16.03 19.39
N ALA A 112 -14.15 17.26 19.32
CA ALA A 112 -14.83 18.40 19.94
C ALA A 112 -16.03 18.86 19.10
N GLU A 113 -17.17 19.12 19.74
CA GLU A 113 -18.41 19.57 19.07
C GLU A 113 -18.38 21.08 18.74
N ALA A 114 -17.68 21.87 19.55
CA ALA A 114 -17.48 23.30 19.33
C ALA A 114 -16.13 23.56 18.65
N ALA A 115 -16.12 23.53 17.32
CA ALA A 115 -15.00 23.97 16.48
C ALA A 115 -15.19 25.42 16.01
N GLY A 116 -15.33 26.37 16.93
CA GLY A 116 -15.08 27.77 16.61
C GLY A 116 -13.60 28.07 16.75
N GLU A 117 -12.97 28.74 15.78
CA GLU A 117 -11.58 29.23 15.89
C GLU A 117 -11.35 30.24 17.03
N THR A 118 -12.45 30.64 17.68
CA THR A 118 -12.49 31.48 18.88
C THR A 118 -11.52 31.00 19.96
N LEU A 119 -10.89 31.96 20.64
CA LEU A 119 -9.98 31.71 21.76
C LEU A 119 -10.63 30.81 22.83
N ALA A 120 -11.92 31.04 23.09
CA ALA A 120 -12.71 30.34 24.07
C ALA A 120 -12.96 28.86 23.70
N GLY A 121 -13.19 28.55 22.41
CA GLY A 121 -13.28 27.17 21.91
C GLY A 121 -11.96 26.39 22.04
N ARG A 122 -10.81 27.04 21.84
CA ARG A 122 -9.50 26.41 22.03
C ARG A 122 -9.22 26.09 23.50
N ALA A 123 -9.53 27.02 24.39
CA ALA A 123 -9.40 26.81 25.83
C ALA A 123 -10.30 25.68 26.34
N LEU A 124 -11.55 25.61 25.86
CA LEU A 124 -12.48 24.52 26.14
C LEU A 124 -11.93 23.16 25.70
N ARG A 125 -11.39 23.07 24.48
CA ARG A 125 -10.77 21.85 23.97
C ARG A 125 -9.58 21.40 24.82
N GLY A 126 -8.71 22.33 25.22
CA GLY A 126 -7.56 22.03 26.07
C GLY A 126 -7.97 21.48 27.44
N ALA A 127 -8.97 22.10 28.06
CA ALA A 127 -9.50 21.63 29.34
C ALA A 127 -10.18 20.25 29.22
N ALA A 128 -10.90 20.00 28.12
CA ALA A 128 -11.49 18.71 27.85
C ALA A 128 -10.45 17.60 27.69
N LEU A 129 -9.37 17.85 26.94
CA LEU A 129 -8.28 16.89 26.80
C LEU A 129 -7.60 16.60 28.15
N LYS A 130 -7.40 17.62 28.98
CA LYS A 130 -6.83 17.46 30.33
C LYS A 130 -7.73 16.59 31.21
N SER A 131 -9.03 16.87 31.24
CA SER A 131 -10.00 16.14 32.05
C SER A 131 -10.26 14.70 31.55
N LEU A 132 -10.12 14.47 30.23
CA LEU A 132 -10.22 13.13 29.63
C LEU A 132 -8.99 12.26 29.84
N ARG A 133 -7.85 12.82 30.22
CA ARG A 133 -6.58 12.09 30.34
C ARG A 133 -6.68 10.84 31.24
N PRO A 134 -7.24 10.89 32.47
CA PRO A 134 -7.37 9.70 33.31
C PRO A 134 -8.28 8.62 32.70
N VAL A 135 -9.30 9.02 31.93
CA VAL A 135 -10.18 8.08 31.22
C VAL A 135 -9.42 7.39 30.08
N ILE A 136 -8.65 8.16 29.30
CA ILE A 136 -7.83 7.62 28.22
C ILE A 136 -6.79 6.65 28.77
N GLU A 137 -6.10 7.01 29.85
CA GLU A 137 -5.11 6.14 30.52
C GLU A 137 -5.77 4.85 31.03
N ARG A 138 -6.98 4.92 31.61
CA ARG A 138 -7.76 3.73 31.98
C ARG A 138 -8.12 2.86 30.76
N ARG A 139 -8.53 3.46 29.64
CA ARG A 139 -8.82 2.72 28.39
C ARG A 139 -7.56 2.06 27.83
N LEU A 140 -6.40 2.72 27.89
CA LEU A 140 -5.11 2.14 27.51
C LEU A 140 -4.74 0.95 28.39
N ALA A 141 -4.93 1.04 29.71
CA ALA A 141 -4.70 -0.07 30.63
C ALA A 141 -5.61 -1.27 30.33
N ILE A 142 -6.88 -1.03 30.00
CA ILE A 142 -7.81 -2.08 29.54
C ILE A 142 -7.28 -2.72 28.25
N ILE A 143 -6.88 -1.93 27.25
CA ILE A 143 -6.33 -2.45 25.99
C ILE A 143 -5.06 -3.27 26.23
N ALA A 144 -4.17 -2.81 27.11
CA ALA A 144 -2.91 -3.49 27.43
C ALA A 144 -3.13 -4.88 28.06
N GLN A 145 -4.26 -5.08 28.74
CA GLN A 145 -4.64 -6.35 29.38
C GLN A 145 -5.77 -7.10 28.66
N ALA A 146 -6.28 -6.56 27.55
CA ALA A 146 -7.42 -7.12 26.83
C ALA A 146 -7.11 -8.57 26.41
N PRO A 147 -8.05 -9.52 26.55
CA PRO A 147 -7.89 -10.87 25.99
C PRO A 147 -7.97 -10.85 24.45
N ASP A 148 -7.48 -11.90 23.81
CA ASP A 148 -7.45 -11.98 22.33
C ASP A 148 -8.85 -11.93 21.69
N SER A 149 -9.89 -12.34 22.43
CA SER A 149 -11.30 -12.31 21.99
C SER A 149 -11.86 -10.91 21.80
N ASP A 150 -11.27 -9.91 22.47
CA ASP A 150 -11.78 -8.53 22.49
C ASP A 150 -11.12 -7.67 21.41
N LEU A 151 -10.16 -8.25 20.69
CA LEU A 151 -9.42 -7.63 19.62
C LEU A 151 -9.81 -8.25 18.28
N ALA A 152 -10.05 -7.40 17.29
CA ALA A 152 -10.33 -7.82 15.92
C ALA A 152 -9.54 -6.98 14.92
N PHE A 153 -9.35 -7.50 13.71
CA PHE A 153 -8.70 -6.77 12.62
C PHE A 153 -9.71 -6.46 11.52
N ASP A 154 -9.87 -5.18 11.21
CA ASP A 154 -10.65 -4.72 10.06
C ASP A 154 -9.71 -4.46 8.89
N ALA A 155 -9.77 -5.32 7.87
CA ALA A 155 -8.94 -5.21 6.67
C ALA A 155 -9.29 -4.00 5.79
N GLY A 156 -10.55 -3.54 5.81
CA GLY A 156 -11.00 -2.37 5.07
C GLY A 156 -10.47 -1.08 5.67
N ARG A 157 -10.50 -0.96 7.00
CA ARG A 157 -9.91 0.15 7.75
C ARG A 157 -8.39 0.00 7.94
N ARG A 158 -7.84 -1.20 7.74
CA ARG A 158 -6.44 -1.58 8.04
C ARG A 158 -6.10 -1.26 9.50
N ALA A 159 -7.01 -1.56 10.40
CA ALA A 159 -6.95 -1.16 11.80
C ALA A 159 -7.35 -2.30 12.74
N VAL A 160 -6.75 -2.31 13.92
CA VAL A 160 -7.16 -3.15 15.05
C VAL A 160 -8.31 -2.46 15.76
N ILE A 161 -9.36 -3.22 16.03
CA ILE A 161 -10.60 -2.81 16.65
C ILE A 161 -10.63 -3.36 18.07
N HIS A 162 -11.00 -2.52 19.04
CA HIS A 162 -11.31 -2.90 20.41
C HIS A 162 -12.60 -2.19 20.81
N ASP A 163 -13.55 -2.91 21.41
CA ASP A 163 -14.86 -2.39 21.80
C ASP A 163 -15.55 -1.60 20.67
N SER A 164 -15.63 -2.19 19.47
CA SER A 164 -16.21 -1.60 18.25
C SER A 164 -15.50 -0.36 17.68
N HIS A 165 -14.41 0.12 18.29
CA HIS A 165 -13.68 1.31 17.86
C HIS A 165 -12.27 0.98 17.34
N PRO A 166 -11.79 1.65 16.29
CA PRO A 166 -10.41 1.49 15.83
C PRO A 166 -9.44 2.12 16.84
N VAL A 167 -8.52 1.32 17.37
CA VAL A 167 -7.55 1.75 18.40
C VAL A 167 -6.11 1.82 17.90
N ALA A 168 -5.76 1.06 16.86
CA ALA A 168 -4.47 1.16 16.18
C ALA A 168 -4.63 0.93 14.68
N LYS A 169 -3.84 1.62 13.87
CA LYS A 169 -3.78 1.45 12.42
C LYS A 169 -2.48 0.77 12.02
N LEU A 170 -2.52 0.01 10.92
CA LEU A 170 -1.31 -0.49 10.29
C LEU A 170 -0.57 0.65 9.59
N VAL A 171 0.75 0.67 9.76
CA VAL A 171 1.68 1.53 9.05
C VAL A 171 2.76 0.67 8.38
N ALA A 172 3.35 1.20 7.30
CA ALA A 172 4.35 0.48 6.53
C ALA A 172 5.57 0.15 7.40
N GLY A 173 5.98 -1.12 7.38
CA GLY A 173 7.26 -1.57 7.94
C GLY A 173 8.32 -1.73 6.86
N ALA A 174 9.39 -2.45 7.19
CA ALA A 174 10.51 -2.70 6.27
C ALA A 174 10.05 -3.46 5.01
N ASP A 175 9.25 -4.50 5.21
CA ASP A 175 8.67 -5.32 4.15
C ASP A 175 7.14 -5.26 4.21
N TRP A 176 6.49 -5.56 3.08
CA TRP A 176 5.03 -5.56 2.99
C TRP A 176 4.36 -6.54 3.98
N HIS A 177 5.02 -7.65 4.32
CA HIS A 177 4.51 -8.67 5.23
C HIS A 177 4.89 -8.43 6.70
N SER A 178 5.56 -7.32 7.00
CA SER A 178 6.02 -6.98 8.36
C SER A 178 5.60 -5.56 8.71
N PRO A 179 4.28 -5.27 8.78
CA PRO A 179 3.79 -3.96 9.12
C PRO A 179 4.11 -3.60 10.57
N ARG A 180 3.98 -2.32 10.91
CA ARG A 180 3.95 -1.85 12.29
C ARG A 180 2.55 -1.36 12.64
N LEU A 181 2.27 -1.21 13.92
CA LEU A 181 1.07 -0.52 14.39
C LEU A 181 1.42 0.88 14.86
N ASP A 182 0.49 1.80 14.63
CA ASP A 182 0.50 3.15 15.18
C ASP A 182 -0.83 3.35 15.92
N LEU A 183 -0.76 3.86 17.14
CA LEU A 183 -1.93 4.05 17.99
C LEU A 183 -2.80 5.17 17.43
N ILE A 184 -4.11 4.96 17.39
CA ILE A 184 -5.07 5.97 16.92
C ILE A 184 -5.52 6.77 18.15
N GLY A 185 -5.00 8.00 18.30
CA GLY A 185 -5.39 8.90 19.40
C GLY A 185 -4.45 8.83 20.61
N ALA A 186 -4.98 9.17 21.80
CA ALA A 186 -4.28 9.16 23.08
C ALA A 186 -2.90 9.86 23.10
N ARG A 187 -2.74 10.99 22.38
CA ARG A 187 -1.43 11.67 22.26
C ARG A 187 -0.95 12.28 23.56
N ASP A 188 -1.88 12.71 24.41
CA ASP A 188 -1.62 13.43 25.67
C ASP A 188 -1.55 12.51 26.90
N ALA A 189 -1.74 11.19 26.71
CA ALA A 189 -1.61 10.19 27.78
C ALA A 189 -0.13 9.89 28.09
N ALA A 190 0.12 9.31 29.27
CA ALA A 190 1.46 8.87 29.66
C ALA A 190 2.09 7.94 28.61
N ALA A 191 3.39 8.12 28.35
CA ALA A 191 4.11 7.33 27.36
C ALA A 191 4.09 5.82 27.69
N GLU A 192 4.24 5.48 28.97
CA GLU A 192 4.22 4.11 29.47
C GLU A 192 2.89 3.38 29.15
N ASP A 193 1.74 4.03 29.40
CA ASP A 193 0.43 3.45 29.08
C ASP A 193 0.24 3.23 27.58
N ARG A 194 0.70 4.18 26.77
CA ARG A 194 0.63 4.09 25.31
C ARG A 194 1.51 2.97 24.77
N GLU A 195 2.72 2.83 25.31
CA GLU A 195 3.67 1.78 24.95
C GLU A 195 3.15 0.40 25.34
N ALA A 196 2.61 0.23 26.55
CA ALA A 196 2.02 -1.03 27.01
C ALA A 196 0.83 -1.45 26.13
N ALA A 197 -0.08 -0.53 25.79
CA ALA A 197 -1.19 -0.79 24.89
C ALA A 197 -0.70 -1.16 23.47
N LEU A 198 0.25 -0.40 22.93
CA LEU A 198 0.80 -0.65 21.60
C LEU A 198 1.54 -1.99 21.52
N GLU A 199 2.29 -2.37 22.55
CA GLU A 199 2.96 -3.66 22.64
C GLU A 199 1.95 -4.82 22.60
N ARG A 200 0.88 -4.71 23.41
CA ARG A 200 -0.20 -5.71 23.44
C ARG A 200 -0.86 -5.87 22.07
N LEU A 201 -1.24 -4.76 21.43
CA LEU A 201 -1.85 -4.76 20.10
C LEU A 201 -0.90 -5.32 19.03
N SER A 202 0.40 -5.00 19.12
CA SER A 202 1.43 -5.48 18.18
C SER A 202 1.64 -6.99 18.31
N ARG A 203 1.69 -7.50 19.54
CA ARG A 203 1.80 -8.94 19.82
C ARG A 203 0.59 -9.69 19.26
N TRP A 204 -0.62 -9.21 19.58
CA TRP A 204 -1.86 -9.79 19.06
C TRP A 204 -1.88 -9.81 17.53
N PHE A 205 -1.55 -8.69 16.87
CA PHE A 205 -1.59 -8.62 15.42
C PHE A 205 -0.54 -9.53 14.76
N ALA A 206 0.63 -9.69 15.38
CA ALA A 206 1.64 -10.64 14.91
C ALA A 206 1.11 -12.08 14.94
N ASP A 207 0.40 -12.47 16.00
CA ASP A 207 -0.18 -13.81 16.13
C ASP A 207 -1.39 -14.00 15.19
N HIS A 208 -2.25 -12.99 15.07
CA HIS A 208 -3.32 -12.95 14.07
C HIS A 208 -2.77 -13.12 12.65
N SER A 209 -1.68 -12.41 12.30
CA SER A 209 -1.02 -12.52 11.01
C SER A 209 -0.46 -13.93 10.77
N ARG A 210 0.17 -14.54 11.77
CA ARG A 210 0.67 -15.93 11.69
C ARG A 210 -0.46 -16.93 11.47
N ALA A 211 -1.57 -16.77 12.18
CA ALA A 211 -2.74 -17.63 12.04
C ALA A 211 -3.41 -17.51 10.65
N GLN A 212 -3.47 -16.30 10.09
CA GLN A 212 -4.10 -16.05 8.78
C GLN A 212 -3.16 -16.32 7.59
N LEU A 213 -1.85 -16.16 7.75
CA LEU A 213 -0.84 -16.34 6.69
C LEU A 213 0.20 -17.43 7.03
N PRO A 214 -0.20 -18.63 7.46
CA PRO A 214 0.75 -19.64 7.96
C PRO A 214 1.76 -20.06 6.89
N ALA A 215 1.33 -20.13 5.62
CA ALA A 215 2.20 -20.48 4.49
C ALA A 215 3.28 -19.42 4.21
N LEU A 216 2.98 -18.13 4.45
CA LEU A 216 3.94 -17.05 4.27
C LEU A 216 5.01 -17.06 5.37
N HIS A 217 4.59 -17.26 6.63
CA HIS A 217 5.51 -17.34 7.76
C HIS A 217 6.40 -18.59 7.67
N ALA A 218 5.85 -19.74 7.31
CA ALA A 218 6.63 -20.96 7.08
C ALA A 218 7.67 -20.79 5.94
N LEU A 219 7.30 -20.07 4.87
CA LEU A 219 8.25 -19.75 3.80
C LEU A 219 9.38 -18.86 4.32
N ARG A 220 9.07 -17.84 5.12
CA ARG A 220 10.07 -16.94 5.70
C ARG A 220 11.06 -17.71 6.60
N GLU A 221 10.56 -18.57 7.48
CA GLU A 221 11.41 -19.43 8.32
C GLU A 221 12.31 -20.34 7.48
N THR A 222 11.77 -20.90 6.39
CA THR A 222 12.54 -21.73 5.44
C THR A 222 13.66 -20.94 4.75
N LEU A 223 13.40 -19.66 4.43
CA LEU A 223 14.36 -18.75 3.82
C LEU A 223 15.43 -18.29 4.81
N ASP A 224 15.08 -18.05 6.08
CA ASP A 224 16.05 -17.70 7.13
C ASP A 224 17.00 -18.89 7.43
N GLY A 225 16.52 -20.12 7.22
CA GLY A 225 17.32 -21.34 7.28
C GLY A 225 18.23 -21.60 6.07
N LYS A 226 18.88 -22.78 6.09
CA LYS A 226 19.76 -23.29 5.02
C LYS A 226 19.09 -24.32 4.10
N GLY A 227 17.76 -24.47 4.19
CA GLY A 227 16.98 -25.51 3.51
C GLY A 227 16.86 -25.31 2.00
N LEU A 228 16.80 -24.07 1.53
CA LEU A 228 16.78 -23.73 0.10
C LEU A 228 18.11 -23.11 -0.35
N ARG A 229 18.58 -23.50 -1.54
CA ARG A 229 19.82 -23.01 -2.15
C ARG A 229 19.61 -22.65 -3.63
N GLY A 230 20.57 -21.92 -4.21
CA GLY A 230 20.60 -21.65 -5.65
C GLY A 230 19.32 -21.04 -6.22
N ALA A 231 18.87 -21.56 -7.37
CA ALA A 231 17.68 -21.10 -8.07
C ALA A 231 16.39 -21.30 -7.25
N ALA A 232 16.28 -22.38 -6.48
CA ALA A 232 15.15 -22.60 -5.57
C ALA A 232 15.05 -21.49 -4.51
N ARG A 233 16.18 -21.11 -3.87
CA ARG A 233 16.19 -20.00 -2.90
C ARG A 233 15.79 -18.67 -3.55
N GLY A 234 16.28 -18.39 -4.75
CA GLY A 234 15.92 -17.19 -5.51
C GLY A 234 14.42 -17.13 -5.84
N ALA A 235 13.83 -18.24 -6.30
CA ALA A 235 12.40 -18.32 -6.57
C ALA A 235 11.55 -18.15 -5.30
N ALA A 236 12.00 -18.71 -4.18
CA ALA A 236 11.34 -18.53 -2.89
C ALA A 236 11.38 -17.07 -2.41
N TYR A 237 12.51 -16.38 -2.54
CA TYR A 237 12.59 -14.93 -2.24
C TYR A 237 11.69 -14.10 -3.16
N GLN A 238 11.71 -14.38 -4.46
CA GLN A 238 10.84 -13.70 -5.42
C GLN A 238 9.36 -13.85 -5.03
N LEU A 239 8.97 -15.04 -4.56
CA LEU A 239 7.62 -15.30 -4.08
C LEU A 239 7.32 -14.55 -2.78
N LEU A 240 8.26 -14.54 -1.82
CA LEU A 240 8.12 -13.74 -0.60
C LEU A 240 7.92 -12.24 -0.89
N GLU A 241 8.66 -11.68 -1.86
CA GLU A 241 8.53 -10.27 -2.25
C GLU A 241 7.21 -9.97 -2.96
N THR A 242 6.77 -10.85 -3.85
CA THR A 242 5.57 -10.66 -4.69
C THR A 242 4.27 -11.03 -3.99
N GLY A 243 4.30 -11.97 -3.05
CA GLY A 243 3.16 -12.44 -2.26
C GLY A 243 2.73 -13.86 -2.63
N ALA A 244 1.46 -14.02 -3.04
CA ALA A 244 0.89 -15.35 -3.22
C ALA A 244 1.33 -16.05 -4.52
N ALA A 245 1.68 -15.31 -5.56
CA ALA A 245 2.13 -15.85 -6.83
C ALA A 245 3.06 -14.90 -7.60
N PHE A 246 3.83 -15.42 -8.54
CA PHE A 246 4.47 -14.61 -9.59
C PHE A 246 4.47 -15.32 -10.94
N ASP A 247 4.45 -14.52 -12.00
CA ASP A 247 4.53 -14.99 -13.39
C ASP A 247 5.97 -15.42 -13.76
N ARG A 248 6.10 -16.69 -14.16
CA ARG A 248 7.38 -17.29 -14.56
C ARG A 248 7.67 -17.19 -16.05
N ARG A 249 6.71 -16.81 -16.89
CA ARG A 249 6.90 -16.74 -18.34
C ARG A 249 7.97 -15.71 -18.72
N HIS A 250 8.08 -14.67 -17.92
CA HIS A 250 9.03 -13.57 -18.10
C HIS A 250 10.23 -13.66 -17.14
N ALA A 251 10.33 -14.73 -16.36
CA ALA A 251 11.42 -14.89 -15.42
C ALA A 251 12.73 -15.19 -16.19
N GLY A 252 13.80 -14.47 -15.86
CA GLY A 252 15.10 -14.62 -16.51
C GLY A 252 15.73 -16.02 -16.31
N PRO A 253 16.86 -16.31 -16.99
CA PRO A 253 17.54 -17.61 -16.91
C PRO A 253 17.86 -18.07 -15.47
N ALA A 254 18.06 -17.13 -14.54
CA ALA A 254 18.26 -17.39 -13.11
C ALA A 254 17.10 -18.15 -12.42
N PHE A 255 15.92 -18.19 -13.05
CA PHE A 255 14.72 -18.89 -12.54
C PHE A 255 14.43 -20.19 -13.30
N GLN A 256 15.41 -20.73 -14.03
CA GLN A 256 15.33 -22.08 -14.58
C GLN A 256 15.52 -23.09 -13.45
N LEU A 257 14.41 -23.70 -13.02
CA LEU A 257 14.39 -24.66 -11.93
C LEU A 257 14.61 -26.07 -12.46
N THR A 258 15.64 -26.73 -11.91
CA THR A 258 15.91 -28.16 -12.08
C THR A 258 14.80 -29.02 -11.44
N HIS A 259 14.88 -30.34 -11.60
CA HIS A 259 13.95 -31.25 -10.92
C HIS A 259 14.09 -31.14 -9.40
N ASP A 260 15.33 -31.14 -8.90
CA ASP A 260 15.64 -31.05 -7.47
C ASP A 260 15.21 -29.71 -6.88
N ASP A 261 15.40 -28.60 -7.61
CA ASP A 261 14.90 -27.28 -7.19
C ASP A 261 13.38 -27.30 -6.98
N ARG A 262 12.63 -27.96 -7.88
CA ARG A 262 11.17 -28.05 -7.79
C ARG A 262 10.74 -28.94 -6.63
N ALA A 263 11.46 -30.04 -6.39
CA ALA A 263 11.20 -30.91 -5.24
C ALA A 263 11.43 -30.16 -3.93
N ALA A 264 12.53 -29.40 -3.82
CA ALA A 264 12.84 -28.57 -2.65
C ALA A 264 11.77 -27.48 -2.42
N LEU A 265 11.36 -26.78 -3.47
CA LEU A 265 10.27 -25.80 -3.39
C LEU A 265 8.94 -26.43 -2.98
N ALA A 266 8.62 -27.61 -3.52
CA ALA A 266 7.42 -28.35 -3.15
C ALA A 266 7.42 -28.77 -1.68
N ALA A 267 8.57 -29.17 -1.13
CA ALA A 267 8.74 -29.45 0.30
C ALA A 267 8.55 -28.20 1.16
N ALA A 268 8.95 -27.03 0.64
CA ALA A 268 8.69 -25.72 1.27
C ALA A 268 7.25 -25.20 1.07
N GLY A 269 6.34 -26.01 0.52
CA GLY A 269 4.94 -25.63 0.29
C GLY A 269 4.70 -24.77 -0.95
N ILE A 270 5.73 -24.50 -1.75
CA ILE A 270 5.64 -23.74 -3.00
C ILE A 270 5.32 -24.67 -4.15
N ARG A 271 4.30 -24.33 -4.94
CA ARG A 271 4.03 -25.00 -6.21
C ARG A 271 4.64 -24.20 -7.34
N THR A 272 5.28 -24.89 -8.27
CA THR A 272 5.93 -24.27 -9.43
C THR A 272 5.60 -25.04 -10.69
N GLY A 273 5.25 -24.31 -11.74
CA GLY A 273 5.05 -24.86 -13.08
C GLY A 273 5.68 -23.99 -14.14
N ARG A 274 5.20 -24.08 -15.39
CA ARG A 274 5.81 -23.35 -16.52
C ARG A 274 5.40 -21.87 -16.56
N VAL A 275 4.21 -21.56 -16.08
CA VAL A 275 3.55 -20.27 -16.18
C VAL A 275 3.71 -19.45 -14.89
N ALA A 276 3.65 -20.08 -13.73
CA ALA A 276 3.64 -19.42 -12.43
C ALA A 276 4.34 -20.26 -11.35
N ALA A 277 4.74 -19.57 -10.30
CA ALA A 277 4.99 -20.15 -8.98
C ALA A 277 4.01 -19.52 -7.99
N TRP A 278 3.52 -20.30 -7.04
CA TRP A 278 2.52 -19.82 -6.07
C TRP A 278 2.58 -20.60 -4.74
N LEU A 279 2.04 -19.96 -3.70
CA LEU A 279 1.78 -20.54 -2.38
C LEU A 279 0.29 -20.87 -2.27
N PRO A 280 -0.13 -22.14 -2.33
CA PRO A 280 -1.54 -22.52 -2.25
C PRO A 280 -2.25 -21.97 -1.01
N GLY A 281 -1.55 -21.91 0.13
CA GLY A 281 -2.11 -21.40 1.39
C GLY A 281 -2.55 -19.93 1.32
N LEU A 282 -1.92 -19.12 0.45
CA LEU A 282 -2.25 -17.71 0.27
C LEU A 282 -3.36 -17.46 -0.75
N LEU A 283 -3.82 -18.49 -1.49
CA LEU A 283 -4.95 -18.37 -2.41
C LEU A 283 -6.32 -18.41 -1.70
N LYS A 284 -6.34 -18.70 -0.39
CA LYS A 284 -7.57 -18.73 0.41
C LYS A 284 -8.11 -17.29 0.58
N PRO A 285 -9.44 -17.07 0.57
CA PRO A 285 -10.02 -15.72 0.65
C PRO A 285 -9.53 -14.89 1.84
N ALA A 286 -9.50 -15.45 3.05
CA ALA A 286 -9.05 -14.73 4.25
C ALA A 286 -7.57 -14.32 4.16
N ALA A 287 -6.71 -15.22 3.67
CA ALA A 287 -5.30 -14.95 3.46
C ALA A 287 -5.07 -13.88 2.38
N ALA A 288 -5.81 -13.94 1.27
CA ALA A 288 -5.75 -12.95 0.20
C ALA A 288 -6.20 -11.56 0.68
N THR A 289 -7.28 -11.48 1.47
CA THR A 289 -7.76 -10.23 2.07
C THR A 289 -6.70 -9.59 2.96
N LEU A 290 -6.10 -10.36 3.88
CA LEU A 290 -5.05 -9.82 4.75
C LEU A 290 -3.80 -9.44 3.94
N ALA A 291 -3.34 -10.28 3.01
CA ALA A 291 -2.17 -9.99 2.19
C ALA A 291 -2.34 -8.70 1.35
N LEU A 292 -3.52 -8.48 0.77
CA LEU A 292 -3.85 -7.25 0.04
C LEU A 292 -3.88 -6.03 0.97
N ALA A 293 -4.45 -6.17 2.18
CA ALA A 293 -4.45 -5.09 3.17
C ALA A 293 -3.02 -4.70 3.57
N LEU A 294 -2.16 -5.69 3.85
CA LEU A 294 -0.74 -5.48 4.15
C LEU A 294 0.01 -4.80 3.00
N ARG A 295 -0.20 -5.28 1.76
CA ARG A 295 0.40 -4.69 0.56
C ARG A 295 -0.06 -3.25 0.33
N ALA A 296 -1.34 -2.96 0.55
CA ALA A 296 -1.90 -1.63 0.43
C ALA A 296 -1.26 -0.65 1.41
N VAL A 297 -1.09 -1.05 2.69
CA VAL A 297 -0.37 -0.27 3.70
C VAL A 297 1.05 0.05 3.24
N HIS A 298 1.78 -0.95 2.76
CA HIS A 298 3.18 -0.78 2.37
C HIS A 298 3.36 0.05 1.08
N SER A 299 2.46 -0.10 0.11
CA SER A 299 2.52 0.62 -1.17
C SER A 299 1.86 2.01 -1.16
N GLY A 300 1.15 2.36 -0.08
CA GLY A 300 0.37 3.60 0.00
C GLY A 300 -0.80 3.67 -0.99
N ARG A 301 -1.27 2.51 -1.47
CA ARG A 301 -2.36 2.40 -2.45
C ARG A 301 -3.63 1.82 -1.81
N PRO A 302 -4.83 2.10 -2.35
CA PRO A 302 -6.04 1.44 -1.88
C PRO A 302 -5.96 -0.07 -2.12
N ALA A 303 -6.38 -0.86 -1.13
CA ALA A 303 -6.53 -2.30 -1.27
C ALA A 303 -7.76 -2.61 -2.14
N PRO A 304 -7.61 -3.33 -3.27
CA PRO A 304 -8.78 -3.87 -3.95
C PRO A 304 -9.44 -4.96 -3.08
N ALA A 305 -10.74 -5.17 -3.26
CA ALA A 305 -11.42 -6.31 -2.64
C ALA A 305 -10.83 -7.63 -3.16
N ALA A 306 -10.62 -8.60 -2.26
CA ALA A 306 -10.06 -9.89 -2.61
C ALA A 306 -10.98 -10.63 -3.62
N PRO A 307 -10.48 -11.01 -4.82
CA PRO A 307 -11.30 -11.70 -5.81
C PRO A 307 -11.60 -13.13 -5.38
N THR A 308 -12.85 -13.55 -5.57
CA THR A 308 -13.31 -14.92 -5.30
C THR A 308 -13.35 -15.79 -6.57
N GLN A 309 -13.36 -15.16 -7.74
CA GLN A 309 -13.50 -15.82 -9.05
C GLN A 309 -12.18 -16.43 -9.54
N GLY A 310 -12.22 -17.55 -10.26
CA GLY A 310 -11.03 -18.15 -10.86
C GLY A 310 -10.33 -17.24 -11.90
N SER A 311 -11.10 -16.40 -12.59
CA SER A 311 -10.57 -15.30 -13.40
C SER A 311 -11.54 -14.12 -13.44
N PHE A 312 -11.01 -12.91 -13.62
CA PHE A 312 -11.81 -11.69 -13.76
C PHE A 312 -11.18 -10.74 -14.80
N PRO A 313 -11.98 -9.88 -15.45
CA PRO A 313 -11.47 -8.94 -16.45
C PRO A 313 -10.70 -7.79 -15.79
N LEU A 314 -9.60 -7.36 -16.40
CA LEU A 314 -8.78 -6.24 -15.96
C LEU A 314 -9.25 -4.97 -16.66
N LYS A 315 -10.42 -4.48 -16.26
CA LYS A 315 -11.01 -3.25 -16.82
C LYS A 315 -10.61 -1.99 -16.04
N ASP A 316 -10.29 -2.14 -14.75
CA ASP A 316 -9.97 -1.01 -13.86
C ASP A 316 -8.47 -0.93 -13.54
N HIS A 317 -7.94 0.29 -13.40
CA HIS A 317 -6.56 0.54 -13.00
C HIS A 317 -6.22 0.13 -11.55
N ALA A 318 -7.18 -0.39 -10.80
CA ALA A 318 -7.01 -0.87 -9.42
C ALA A 318 -6.01 -2.06 -9.33
N TRP A 319 -5.87 -2.85 -10.39
CA TRP A 319 -5.07 -4.07 -10.40
C TRP A 319 -3.72 -3.89 -11.10
N SER A 320 -2.74 -3.44 -10.32
CA SER A 320 -1.32 -3.57 -10.70
C SER A 320 -0.86 -5.03 -10.62
N ASP A 321 0.20 -5.39 -11.34
CA ASP A 321 0.74 -6.75 -11.31
C ASP A 321 1.21 -7.15 -9.90
N GLN A 322 1.71 -6.21 -9.10
CA GLN A 322 2.05 -6.46 -7.70
C GLN A 322 0.83 -6.87 -6.87
N MET A 323 -0.32 -6.19 -7.06
CA MET A 323 -1.56 -6.53 -6.36
C MET A 323 -2.13 -7.86 -6.85
N LEU A 324 -2.05 -8.14 -8.16
CA LEU A 324 -2.46 -9.43 -8.72
C LEU A 324 -1.64 -10.57 -8.11
N HIS A 325 -0.32 -10.44 -8.11
CA HIS A 325 0.61 -11.39 -7.52
C HIS A 325 0.37 -11.58 -6.02
N THR A 326 0.09 -10.50 -5.29
CA THR A 326 -0.27 -10.54 -3.86
C THR A 326 -1.56 -11.35 -3.64
N ALA A 327 -2.56 -11.17 -4.50
CA ALA A 327 -3.83 -11.89 -4.45
C ALA A 327 -3.76 -13.32 -5.04
N GLY A 328 -2.64 -13.71 -5.65
CA GLY A 328 -2.46 -15.05 -6.22
C GLY A 328 -2.91 -15.20 -7.68
N TYR A 329 -3.00 -14.09 -8.41
CA TYR A 329 -3.41 -14.02 -9.81
C TYR A 329 -2.23 -13.59 -10.68
N ILE A 330 -2.26 -14.01 -11.94
CA ILE A 330 -1.35 -13.54 -12.99
C ILE A 330 -2.16 -12.92 -14.13
N ARG A 331 -1.54 -11.98 -14.85
CA ARG A 331 -2.15 -11.34 -16.02
C ARG A 331 -2.02 -12.24 -17.26
N LEU A 332 -3.16 -12.70 -17.79
CA LEU A 332 -3.25 -13.43 -19.06
C LEU A 332 -4.11 -12.64 -20.04
N GLY A 333 -3.45 -11.80 -20.86
CA GLY A 333 -4.16 -10.92 -21.80
C GLY A 333 -5.01 -9.89 -21.04
N PRO A 334 -6.30 -9.74 -21.38
CA PRO A 334 -7.19 -8.78 -20.73
C PRO A 334 -7.74 -9.26 -19.37
N ARG A 335 -7.31 -10.43 -18.86
CA ARG A 335 -7.84 -11.03 -17.64
C ARG A 335 -6.76 -11.31 -16.61
N ALA A 336 -7.16 -11.28 -15.34
CA ALA A 336 -6.45 -11.89 -14.24
C ALA A 336 -6.92 -13.33 -14.09
N VAL A 337 -5.99 -14.28 -14.02
CA VAL A 337 -6.30 -15.71 -13.84
C VAL A 337 -5.53 -16.21 -12.63
N ARG A 338 -6.21 -16.95 -11.75
CA ARG A 338 -5.59 -17.49 -10.54
C ARG A 338 -4.44 -18.44 -10.91
N ALA A 339 -3.32 -18.35 -10.21
CA ALA A 339 -2.07 -18.98 -10.62
C ALA A 339 -2.17 -20.51 -10.77
N ASP A 340 -2.90 -21.17 -9.87
CA ASP A 340 -3.17 -22.61 -9.90
C ASP A 340 -3.98 -23.03 -11.13
N LEU A 341 -4.98 -22.23 -11.51
CA LEU A 341 -5.83 -22.48 -12.68
C LEU A 341 -5.08 -22.21 -13.98
N ALA A 342 -4.25 -21.16 -14.02
CA ALA A 342 -3.39 -20.88 -15.16
C ALA A 342 -2.40 -22.04 -15.44
N GLU A 343 -1.83 -22.62 -14.38
CA GLU A 343 -0.95 -23.79 -14.49
C GLU A 343 -1.70 -25.06 -14.90
N ARG A 344 -2.90 -25.27 -14.36
CA ARG A 344 -3.77 -26.38 -14.77
C ARG A 344 -4.09 -26.30 -16.27
N LEU A 345 -4.46 -25.12 -16.76
CA LEU A 345 -4.70 -24.88 -18.18
C LEU A 345 -3.43 -25.17 -19.01
N ALA A 346 -2.27 -24.67 -18.61
CA ALA A 346 -1.01 -24.93 -19.29
C ALA A 346 -0.64 -26.43 -19.33
N GLY A 347 -0.97 -27.15 -18.26
CA GLY A 347 -0.87 -28.61 -18.17
C GLY A 347 -1.74 -29.32 -19.18
N SER A 348 -3.03 -28.99 -19.25
CA SER A 348 -3.99 -29.55 -20.23
C SER A 348 -3.56 -29.27 -21.66
N LEU A 349 -3.15 -28.04 -21.97
CA LEU A 349 -2.63 -27.68 -23.30
C LEU A 349 -1.37 -28.49 -23.65
N SER A 350 -0.49 -28.74 -22.68
CA SER A 350 0.69 -29.57 -22.90
C SER A 350 0.35 -31.05 -23.11
N GLN A 351 -0.68 -31.57 -22.47
CA GLN A 351 -1.16 -32.95 -22.69
C GLN A 351 -1.75 -33.11 -24.09
N ILE A 352 -2.64 -32.20 -24.50
CA ILE A 352 -3.23 -32.18 -25.85
C ILE A 352 -2.13 -32.11 -26.91
N ARG A 353 -1.14 -31.23 -26.69
CA ARG A 353 0.02 -31.10 -27.57
C ARG A 353 0.80 -32.41 -27.74
N ARG A 354 1.02 -33.16 -26.66
CA ARG A 354 1.76 -34.44 -26.69
C ARG A 354 0.97 -35.58 -27.33
N GLY A 355 -0.36 -35.53 -27.24
CA GLY A 355 -1.24 -36.50 -27.91
C GLY A 355 -1.52 -36.19 -29.39
N SER A 356 -1.02 -35.06 -29.91
CA SER A 356 -1.22 -34.67 -31.31
C SER A 356 0.01 -35.02 -32.15
N GLU A 357 -0.23 -35.61 -33.32
CA GLU A 357 0.84 -35.99 -34.27
C GLU A 357 1.47 -34.78 -34.98
N THR A 358 0.71 -33.69 -35.15
CA THR A 358 1.17 -32.52 -35.90
C THR A 358 1.51 -31.36 -34.98
N SER A 359 2.13 -30.30 -35.50
CA SER A 359 2.48 -29.11 -34.70
C SER A 359 1.28 -28.24 -34.26
N ALA A 360 0.15 -28.44 -34.91
CA ALA A 360 -1.09 -27.70 -34.72
C ALA A 360 -2.17 -28.61 -34.12
N PHE A 361 -2.90 -28.12 -33.13
CA PHE A 361 -3.89 -28.91 -32.41
C PHE A 361 -5.12 -28.06 -32.08
N ALA A 362 -6.28 -28.70 -32.03
CA ALA A 362 -7.51 -28.08 -31.56
C ALA A 362 -7.42 -27.88 -30.05
N VAL A 363 -7.88 -26.72 -29.57
CA VAL A 363 -8.03 -26.43 -28.14
C VAL A 363 -9.51 -26.53 -27.80
N PRO A 364 -9.94 -27.50 -26.97
CA PRO A 364 -11.34 -27.63 -26.60
C PRO A 364 -11.85 -26.35 -25.91
N PRO A 365 -13.00 -25.79 -26.33
CA PRO A 365 -13.54 -24.56 -25.75
C PRO A 365 -13.91 -24.71 -24.27
N GLU A 366 -14.17 -25.93 -23.79
CA GLU A 366 -14.48 -26.26 -22.39
C GLU A 366 -13.32 -25.92 -21.44
N LEU A 367 -12.09 -25.83 -21.96
CA LEU A 367 -10.94 -25.35 -21.18
C LEU A 367 -11.08 -23.89 -20.75
N SER A 368 -11.94 -23.10 -21.39
CA SER A 368 -12.25 -21.74 -20.92
C SER A 368 -13.01 -21.77 -19.59
N ALA A 369 -13.88 -22.77 -19.39
CA ALA A 369 -14.64 -22.96 -18.15
C ALA A 369 -13.75 -23.37 -16.98
N LEU A 370 -12.67 -24.12 -17.24
CA LEU A 370 -11.69 -24.54 -16.23
C LEU A 370 -11.05 -23.35 -15.48
N ILE A 371 -10.83 -22.24 -16.20
CA ILE A 371 -10.29 -21.00 -15.62
C ILE A 371 -11.38 -19.96 -15.31
N GLY A 372 -12.66 -20.31 -15.49
CA GLY A 372 -13.79 -19.42 -15.28
C GLY A 372 -13.75 -18.18 -16.18
N CYS A 373 -13.37 -18.32 -17.45
CA CYS A 373 -13.32 -17.20 -18.40
C CYS A 373 -14.36 -17.35 -19.53
N PRO A 374 -14.95 -16.24 -20.00
CA PRO A 374 -15.82 -16.26 -21.18
C PRO A 374 -15.06 -16.74 -22.42
N GLN A 375 -15.74 -17.48 -23.31
CA GLN A 375 -15.13 -17.98 -24.55
C GLN A 375 -14.58 -16.85 -25.45
N ALA A 376 -15.20 -15.68 -25.43
CA ALA A 376 -14.74 -14.51 -26.18
C ALA A 376 -13.33 -14.04 -25.78
N ASP A 377 -12.98 -14.16 -24.50
CA ASP A 377 -11.66 -13.74 -23.97
C ASP A 377 -10.60 -14.84 -24.13
N PHE A 378 -11.02 -16.10 -24.30
CA PHE A 378 -10.14 -17.26 -24.27
C PHE A 378 -9.02 -17.23 -25.34
N PRO A 379 -9.26 -16.80 -26.59
CA PRO A 379 -8.18 -16.63 -27.57
C PRO A 379 -7.10 -15.63 -27.14
N ALA A 380 -7.43 -14.61 -26.34
CA ALA A 380 -6.44 -13.67 -25.82
C ALA A 380 -5.59 -14.31 -24.71
N ILE A 381 -6.19 -15.17 -23.88
CA ILE A 381 -5.49 -15.95 -22.85
C ILE A 381 -4.53 -16.95 -23.48
N LEU A 382 -4.97 -17.69 -24.51
CA LEU A 382 -4.12 -18.64 -25.24
C LEU A 382 -2.91 -17.95 -25.88
N ARG A 383 -3.12 -16.76 -26.47
CA ARG A 383 -2.02 -15.92 -26.97
C ARG A 383 -1.06 -15.49 -25.86
N ALA A 384 -1.59 -15.08 -24.71
CA ALA A 384 -0.76 -14.71 -23.55
C ALA A 384 0.04 -15.90 -23.00
N LEU A 385 -0.48 -17.13 -23.09
CA LEU A 385 0.26 -18.36 -22.77
C LEU A 385 1.31 -18.76 -23.83
N GLY A 386 1.41 -17.98 -24.91
CA GLY A 386 2.42 -18.15 -25.96
C GLY A 386 1.95 -18.98 -27.15
N LEU A 387 0.67 -19.35 -27.26
CA LEU A 387 0.14 -20.04 -28.43
C LEU A 387 -0.10 -19.04 -29.57
N LYS A 388 0.07 -19.50 -30.80
CA LYS A 388 -0.27 -18.75 -32.02
C LYS A 388 -1.38 -19.46 -32.79
N PRO A 389 -2.28 -18.71 -33.45
CA PRO A 389 -3.20 -19.29 -34.43
C PRO A 389 -2.42 -20.03 -35.52
N ALA A 390 -2.83 -21.26 -35.82
CA ALA A 390 -2.29 -22.08 -36.91
C ALA A 390 -3.27 -22.15 -38.08
N GLU A 391 -4.57 -22.28 -37.80
CA GLU A 391 -5.64 -22.29 -38.78
C GLU A 391 -6.82 -21.48 -38.25
N LYS A 392 -7.46 -20.72 -39.14
CA LYS A 392 -8.71 -20.02 -38.85
C LYS A 392 -9.81 -20.56 -39.74
N ASP A 393 -11.00 -20.64 -39.17
CA ASP A 393 -12.23 -20.88 -39.91
C ASP A 393 -12.46 -19.74 -40.91
N ARG A 394 -12.81 -20.10 -42.15
CA ARG A 394 -12.92 -19.14 -43.25
C ARG A 394 -14.20 -18.30 -43.19
N GLU A 395 -15.26 -18.80 -42.57
CA GLU A 395 -16.57 -18.14 -42.51
C GLU A 395 -16.71 -17.30 -41.25
N THR A 396 -16.29 -17.85 -40.10
CA THR A 396 -16.44 -17.20 -38.79
C THR A 396 -15.20 -16.42 -38.35
N GLY A 397 -14.05 -16.66 -38.99
CA GLY A 397 -12.76 -16.07 -38.58
C GLY A 397 -12.21 -16.60 -37.25
N ALA A 398 -12.89 -17.53 -36.61
CA ALA A 398 -12.50 -18.14 -35.35
C ALA A 398 -11.24 -19.01 -35.52
N VAL A 399 -10.38 -19.06 -34.50
CA VAL A 399 -9.15 -19.88 -34.56
C VAL A 399 -9.52 -21.34 -34.31
N LYS A 400 -9.36 -22.19 -35.32
CA LYS A 400 -9.67 -23.63 -35.27
C LYS A 400 -8.51 -24.44 -34.69
N LEU A 401 -7.29 -24.16 -35.13
CA LEU A 401 -6.08 -24.82 -34.66
C LEU A 401 -5.09 -23.83 -34.08
N TRP A 402 -4.42 -24.26 -33.01
CA TRP A 402 -3.38 -23.50 -32.31
C TRP A 402 -2.05 -24.25 -32.37
N ARG A 403 -0.94 -23.51 -32.25
CA ARG A 403 0.41 -24.08 -32.16
C ARG A 403 1.27 -23.32 -31.18
N PHE A 404 2.20 -24.02 -30.53
CA PHE A 404 3.32 -23.35 -29.85
C PHE A 404 4.38 -22.96 -30.90
N PRO A 405 4.98 -21.76 -30.82
CA PRO A 405 6.07 -21.40 -31.70
C PRO A 405 7.27 -22.32 -31.48
N ALA A 406 7.96 -22.70 -32.56
CA ALA A 406 9.23 -23.40 -32.45
C ALA A 406 10.21 -22.49 -31.70
N ARG A 407 10.85 -23.01 -30.64
CA ARG A 407 11.97 -22.33 -29.99
C ARG A 407 13.12 -22.30 -30.99
N ARG A 408 13.47 -21.12 -31.49
CA ARG A 408 14.74 -20.93 -32.20
C ARG A 408 15.82 -20.93 -31.13
N ASP A 409 16.57 -22.03 -31.03
CA ASP A 409 17.85 -22.00 -30.32
C ASP A 409 18.79 -21.09 -31.10
N HIS A 410 19.08 -19.91 -30.57
CA HIS A 410 20.10 -19.00 -31.12
C HIS A 410 21.54 -19.51 -30.88
N GLY A 411 21.74 -20.81 -30.69
CA GLY A 411 23.01 -21.42 -30.32
C GLY A 411 23.78 -22.13 -31.43
N HIS A 412 23.20 -22.36 -32.62
CA HIS A 412 23.83 -23.27 -33.62
C HIS A 412 24.19 -22.66 -34.99
N ASP A 413 23.79 -21.43 -35.30
CA ASP A 413 24.05 -20.83 -36.63
C ASP A 413 25.40 -20.10 -36.76
N ALA A 414 26.20 -19.99 -35.69
CA ALA A 414 27.51 -19.33 -35.76
C ALA A 414 28.63 -20.19 -36.38
N HIS A 415 28.44 -21.50 -36.55
CA HIS A 415 29.51 -22.42 -36.99
C HIS A 415 29.43 -22.90 -38.44
N ARG A 416 28.45 -22.44 -39.24
CA ARG A 416 28.27 -22.94 -40.62
C ARG A 416 28.53 -21.93 -41.75
N ARG A 417 29.16 -20.79 -41.45
CA ARG A 417 29.68 -19.87 -42.47
C ARG A 417 31.11 -19.48 -42.18
N LYS A 418 32.05 -20.37 -42.50
CA LYS A 418 33.43 -20.05 -42.91
C LYS A 418 34.09 -21.31 -43.48
N GLY A 419 33.82 -21.57 -44.75
CA GLY A 419 34.54 -22.55 -45.56
C GLY A 419 34.72 -21.99 -46.96
N SER A 420 35.97 -21.98 -47.44
CA SER A 420 36.48 -21.31 -48.66
C SER A 420 36.60 -19.78 -48.51
N THR A 421 37.72 -19.09 -48.77
CA THR A 421 38.78 -19.29 -49.78
C THR A 421 40.13 -18.66 -49.36
N HIS A 422 41.23 -19.36 -49.72
CA HIS A 422 42.54 -18.88 -50.21
C HIS A 422 43.39 -17.84 -49.43
N GLY A 423 44.45 -18.35 -48.78
CA GLY A 423 45.88 -18.12 -49.08
C GLY A 423 46.44 -16.72 -49.35
N GLY A 424 47.39 -16.27 -48.51
CA GLY A 424 48.47 -15.37 -48.95
C GLY A 424 48.98 -14.31 -47.96
N LYS A 425 50.09 -14.64 -47.29
CA LYS A 425 51.23 -13.80 -46.83
C LYS A 425 51.06 -12.65 -45.79
N SER A 426 51.80 -12.87 -44.70
CA SER A 426 52.71 -11.97 -43.94
C SER A 426 52.18 -10.74 -43.18
N GLY A 427 52.50 -10.70 -41.88
CA GLY A 427 52.57 -9.49 -41.06
C GLY A 427 52.65 -9.81 -39.57
N GLU A 428 53.85 -9.80 -38.99
CA GLU A 428 54.10 -9.87 -37.55
C GLU A 428 53.46 -8.66 -36.82
N GLY A 429 52.88 -8.89 -35.64
CA GLY A 429 52.42 -7.83 -34.75
C GLY A 429 51.88 -8.38 -33.43
N HIS A 430 52.59 -8.09 -32.33
CA HIS A 430 52.18 -8.40 -30.96
C HIS A 430 50.82 -7.76 -30.58
N PRO A 431 50.09 -8.33 -29.60
CA PRO A 431 48.72 -7.92 -29.28
C PRO A 431 48.68 -6.59 -28.49
N ALA A 432 47.90 -5.63 -28.99
CA ALA A 432 47.55 -4.42 -28.25
C ALA A 432 46.49 -4.71 -27.17
N ARG A 433 46.77 -4.20 -25.97
CA ARG A 433 45.96 -4.26 -24.75
C ARG A 433 44.72 -3.35 -24.90
N PRO A 434 43.51 -3.72 -24.44
CA PRO A 434 42.34 -2.87 -24.58
C PRO A 434 42.42 -1.62 -23.67
N ALA A 435 42.13 -0.47 -24.25
CA ALA A 435 42.07 0.82 -23.58
C ALA A 435 40.91 0.89 -22.57
N ARG A 436 41.18 1.45 -21.39
CA ARG A 436 40.17 1.80 -20.39
C ARG A 436 39.40 3.03 -20.85
N LEU A 437 38.07 2.95 -20.83
CA LEU A 437 37.17 4.08 -21.03
C LEU A 437 37.24 5.01 -19.79
N THR A 438 37.59 6.27 -20.00
CA THR A 438 37.47 7.35 -19.01
C THR A 438 36.06 7.96 -19.06
N PRO A 439 35.36 8.15 -17.93
CA PRO A 439 34.07 8.86 -17.90
C PRO A 439 34.24 10.39 -17.97
N PRO A 440 33.23 11.13 -18.48
CA PRO A 440 33.32 12.58 -18.74
C PRO A 440 33.31 13.44 -17.45
N PRO A 441 33.99 14.61 -17.46
CA PRO A 441 34.15 15.46 -16.30
C PRO A 441 33.06 16.55 -16.25
N ALA A 442 31.97 16.30 -15.53
CA ALA A 442 31.16 17.30 -14.81
C ALA A 442 29.79 16.69 -14.49
N GLY A 443 29.65 16.17 -13.28
CA GLY A 443 28.39 15.68 -12.74
C GLY A 443 28.50 15.44 -11.24
N PRO A 444 27.38 15.27 -10.52
CA PRO A 444 27.32 15.30 -9.06
C PRO A 444 28.09 14.17 -8.35
N PHE A 445 28.70 13.26 -9.09
CA PHE A 445 29.46 12.10 -8.60
C PHE A 445 30.98 12.27 -8.65
N ALA A 446 31.50 13.43 -9.10
CA ALA A 446 32.94 13.69 -9.14
C ALA A 446 33.62 13.65 -7.76
N VAL A 447 32.87 13.91 -6.68
CA VAL A 447 33.40 13.96 -5.30
C VAL A 447 33.59 12.56 -4.68
N LEU A 448 33.02 11.49 -5.27
CA LEU A 448 33.17 10.12 -4.76
C LEU A 448 34.45 9.41 -5.24
N ALA A 449 35.12 9.93 -6.27
CA ALA A 449 36.36 9.35 -6.78
C ALA A 449 37.57 9.57 -5.84
N ASP A 450 37.56 10.64 -5.05
CA ASP A 450 38.66 10.98 -4.13
C ASP A 450 38.59 10.23 -2.78
N LEU A 451 37.47 9.55 -2.48
CA LEU A 451 37.30 8.79 -1.22
C LEU A 451 37.66 7.29 -1.33
N MET A 452 38.08 6.80 -2.50
CA MET A 452 38.41 5.38 -2.72
C MET A 452 39.92 5.06 -2.76
N MET A 453 40.81 6.00 -2.44
CA MET A 453 42.25 5.74 -2.30
C MET A 453 42.58 5.21 -0.88
N ILE A 454 42.15 3.97 -0.57
CA ILE A 454 42.68 3.21 0.56
C ILE A 454 43.75 2.25 0.02
N GLN A 455 44.98 2.41 0.54
CA GLN A 455 46.15 1.59 0.22
C GLN A 455 45.90 0.08 0.42
N PRO A 456 46.29 -0.80 -0.52
CA PRO A 456 46.31 -2.24 -0.25
C PRO A 456 47.55 -2.64 0.57
N PRO A 457 47.46 -3.67 1.44
CA PRO A 457 48.57 -4.11 2.29
C PRO A 457 49.67 -4.83 1.48
N GLN A 458 50.92 -4.63 1.89
CA GLN A 458 52.10 -5.28 1.32
C GLN A 458 52.19 -6.76 1.76
N LEU A 459 52.29 -7.68 0.81
CA LEU A 459 52.56 -9.11 1.04
C LEU A 459 54.08 -9.36 1.11
N PRO A 460 54.58 -10.19 2.05
CA PRO A 460 56.01 -10.49 2.15
C PRO A 460 56.49 -11.48 1.08
N ALA A 461 57.76 -11.34 0.70
CA ALA A 461 58.42 -12.05 -0.40
C ALA A 461 58.59 -13.56 -0.15
N ARG A 462 58.34 -14.37 -1.20
CA ARG A 462 58.65 -15.82 -1.22
C ARG A 462 60.09 -16.09 -1.70
N PRO A 463 60.82 -17.04 -1.11
CA PRO A 463 62.21 -17.32 -1.47
C PRO A 463 62.35 -18.14 -2.77
N GLN A 464 63.42 -17.86 -3.50
CA GLN A 464 63.82 -18.49 -4.76
C GLN A 464 64.21 -19.98 -4.56
N ARG A 465 63.60 -20.89 -5.33
CA ARG A 465 64.09 -22.27 -5.47
C ARG A 465 64.88 -22.44 -6.77
N ARG A 466 66.16 -22.78 -6.60
CA ARG A 466 67.14 -23.11 -7.64
C ARG A 466 66.68 -24.29 -8.52
N ARG A 467 66.90 -24.16 -9.83
CA ARG A 467 66.88 -25.25 -10.82
C ARG A 467 68.03 -26.24 -10.57
N ARG A 468 67.77 -27.55 -10.66
CA ARG A 468 68.77 -28.53 -11.13
C ARG A 468 68.15 -29.69 -11.90
N ARG A 469 68.96 -30.16 -12.85
CA ARG A 469 68.72 -31.00 -14.04
C ARG A 469 68.22 -32.44 -13.79
N SER A 470 67.67 -32.98 -14.88
CA SER A 470 67.24 -34.35 -15.19
C SER A 470 68.22 -35.49 -14.86
N ARG A 471 67.70 -36.67 -14.54
CA ARG A 471 68.13 -37.95 -15.17
C ARG A 471 67.12 -39.10 -14.99
N ARG A 472 67.17 -39.99 -15.98
CA ARG A 472 66.39 -41.19 -16.34
C ARG A 472 66.36 -42.35 -15.30
N GLN A 473 65.29 -43.15 -15.44
CA GLN A 473 65.21 -44.64 -15.53
C GLN A 473 65.00 -45.55 -14.29
N GLN A 474 64.21 -46.61 -14.60
CA GLN A 474 63.99 -47.93 -13.95
C GLN A 474 62.95 -47.95 -12.80
N ALA A 475 61.76 -48.57 -12.92
CA ALA A 475 61.35 -49.98 -13.15
C ALA A 475 61.04 -50.72 -11.84
N ALA A 476 59.73 -51.00 -11.60
CA ALA A 476 59.00 -52.04 -10.83
C ALA A 476 59.58 -52.64 -9.51
N PRO A 477 58.83 -53.44 -8.68
CA PRO A 477 57.41 -53.84 -8.72
C PRO A 477 56.66 -53.67 -7.36
N ALA A 478 55.39 -54.06 -7.36
CA ALA A 478 54.48 -54.15 -6.21
C ALA A 478 54.81 -55.29 -5.21
N PRO A 479 54.25 -55.23 -3.99
CA PRO A 479 53.68 -56.40 -3.31
C PRO A 479 52.22 -56.12 -2.87
N LYS A 480 51.26 -56.93 -3.30
CA LYS A 480 50.75 -58.17 -2.67
C LYS A 480 50.04 -57.96 -1.32
N ALA A 481 48.74 -58.26 -1.36
CA ALA A 481 47.84 -58.51 -0.24
C ALA A 481 48.17 -59.82 0.49
N VAL A 482 47.95 -59.85 1.81
CA VAL A 482 47.66 -60.98 2.74
C VAL A 482 47.24 -60.27 4.06
N SER A 483 46.21 -60.60 4.83
CA SER A 483 45.16 -61.62 4.87
C SER A 483 43.96 -61.03 5.61
#